data_AF-A0A163UAR8-F1
#
_entry.id   AF-A0A163UAR8-F1
#
_cell.length_a   1.000
_cell.length_b   1.000
_cell.length_c   1.000
_cell.angle_alpha   90.00
_cell.angle_beta   90.00
_cell.angle_gamma   90.00
#
_symmetry.space_group_name_H-M   'P 1'
#
loop_
_entity.id
_entity.type
_entity.pdbx_description
1 polymer ?
#
loop_
_entity_poly.entity_id
_entity_poly.type
_entity_poly.pdbx_seq_one_letter_code
_entity_poly.pdbx_strand_id
1 'polypeptide(L)'
;MNTNTTVRAATVSRSALVLLGCLIMGGCQGSQSQSQILASNDYRLRHPIVITEEPETLDLPIGRNTRRLYGPVEGTVTQFAMESRRKGNGAVEILVPSGGANESAVHAVTGNIRTALQRGGLGRSQISTRTYAVNDPTADAPIRLSYARMQATAGPCGNWPKNIGGGFGANIEYENFGCATQSNLAAMVENPSDLLTPRAMTPADQRRRAVVIENYRKGDVTSGEYEEGVGAEVSE
;
A
#
# COMPACT_ATOMS: atom_id res chain seq x y z
N MET A 1 30.68 -91.01 -33.00
CA MET A 1 31.81 -90.09 -32.74
C MET A 1 31.21 -88.71 -32.52
N ASN A 2 31.20 -88.25 -31.26
CA ASN A 2 30.61 -86.98 -30.85
C ASN A 2 31.61 -85.85 -31.07
N THR A 3 31.19 -84.78 -31.74
CA THR A 3 31.94 -83.52 -31.84
C THR A 3 31.17 -82.42 -31.11
N ASN A 4 31.70 -82.00 -29.96
CA ASN A 4 31.20 -80.88 -29.17
C ASN A 4 31.54 -79.55 -29.86
N THR A 5 30.51 -78.76 -30.19
CA THR A 5 30.67 -77.34 -30.55
C THR A 5 30.36 -76.47 -29.34
N THR A 6 31.39 -75.83 -28.79
CA THR A 6 31.30 -74.88 -27.69
C THR A 6 30.93 -73.50 -28.23
N VAL A 7 29.77 -72.97 -27.83
CA VAL A 7 29.39 -71.57 -28.09
C VAL A 7 30.08 -70.69 -27.04
N ARG A 8 31.01 -69.83 -27.49
CA ARG A 8 31.64 -68.81 -26.64
C ARG A 8 30.62 -67.72 -26.33
N ALA A 9 30.21 -67.61 -25.06
CA ALA A 9 29.47 -66.46 -24.56
C ALA A 9 30.38 -65.22 -24.57
N ALA A 10 30.04 -64.23 -25.40
CA ALA A 10 30.72 -62.94 -25.40
C ALA A 10 30.37 -62.21 -24.08
N THR A 11 31.37 -61.99 -23.25
CA THR A 11 31.26 -61.20 -22.02
C THR A 11 31.00 -59.74 -22.39
N VAL A 12 29.76 -59.29 -22.29
CA VAL A 12 29.43 -57.86 -22.37
C VAL A 12 30.14 -57.16 -21.21
N SER A 13 31.04 -56.24 -21.55
CA SER A 13 31.84 -55.48 -20.59
C SER A 13 30.92 -54.72 -19.63
N ARG A 14 31.11 -54.91 -18.31
CA ARG A 14 30.38 -54.21 -17.23
C ARG A 14 30.44 -52.69 -17.40
N SER A 15 31.48 -52.17 -18.02
CA SER A 15 31.67 -50.74 -18.29
C SER A 15 30.62 -50.17 -19.26
N ALA A 16 30.17 -50.96 -20.24
CA ALA A 16 29.15 -50.53 -21.21
C ALA A 16 27.76 -50.43 -20.57
N LEU A 17 27.47 -51.24 -19.56
CA LEU A 17 26.18 -51.26 -18.86
C LEU A 17 26.06 -50.10 -17.86
N VAL A 18 27.18 -49.67 -17.26
CA VAL A 18 27.25 -48.47 -16.40
C VAL A 18 27.09 -47.18 -17.20
N LEU A 19 27.74 -47.09 -18.37
CA LEU A 19 27.60 -45.92 -19.26
C LEU A 19 26.17 -45.75 -19.78
N LEU A 20 25.50 -46.85 -20.14
CA LEU A 20 24.10 -46.81 -20.56
C LEU A 20 23.15 -46.45 -19.40
N GLY A 21 23.44 -46.91 -18.18
CA GLY A 21 22.66 -46.57 -16.98
C GLY A 21 22.73 -45.10 -16.57
N CYS A 22 23.90 -44.46 -16.73
CA CYS A 22 24.06 -43.02 -16.44
C CYS A 22 23.30 -42.12 -17.44
N LEU A 23 23.11 -42.57 -18.69
CA LEU A 23 22.36 -41.82 -19.71
C LEU A 23 20.84 -41.75 -19.42
N ILE A 24 20.30 -42.71 -18.68
CA ILE A 24 18.85 -42.78 -18.37
C ILE A 24 18.47 -41.91 -17.16
N MET A 25 19.43 -41.48 -16.34
CA MET A 25 19.17 -40.64 -15.16
C MET A 25 19.20 -39.13 -15.42
N GLY A 26 19.45 -38.68 -16.66
CA GLY A 26 19.52 -37.25 -17.01
C GLY A 26 18.17 -36.57 -17.33
N GLY A 27 17.03 -37.25 -17.17
CA GLY A 27 15.75 -36.84 -17.78
C GLY A 27 14.70 -36.19 -16.89
N CYS A 28 14.94 -35.93 -15.59
CA CYS A 28 13.95 -35.25 -14.75
C CYS A 28 14.06 -33.73 -14.88
N GLN A 29 13.71 -33.19 -16.05
CA GLN A 29 13.30 -31.79 -16.13
C GLN A 29 11.87 -31.72 -15.61
N GLY A 30 11.72 -31.42 -14.31
CA GLY A 30 10.41 -31.25 -13.68
C GLY A 30 9.62 -30.20 -14.47
N SER A 31 8.56 -30.64 -15.15
CA SER A 31 7.61 -29.74 -15.80
C SER A 31 6.95 -28.91 -14.70
N GLN A 32 7.28 -27.62 -14.64
CA GLN A 32 6.58 -26.69 -13.76
C GLN A 32 5.09 -26.75 -14.11
N SER A 33 4.25 -26.96 -13.12
CA SER A 33 2.81 -26.98 -13.35
C SER A 33 2.36 -25.59 -13.81
N GLN A 34 1.33 -25.53 -14.66
CA GLN A 34 0.82 -24.28 -15.21
C GLN A 34 0.43 -23.27 -14.11
N SER A 35 0.03 -23.74 -12.93
CA SER A 35 -0.22 -22.93 -11.74
C SER A 35 1.04 -22.27 -11.15
N GLN A 36 2.20 -22.94 -11.18
CA GLN A 36 3.48 -22.38 -10.71
C GLN A 36 4.03 -21.32 -11.68
N ILE A 37 3.76 -21.48 -12.98
CA ILE A 37 4.12 -20.50 -14.00
C ILE A 37 3.23 -19.25 -13.87
N LEU A 38 1.93 -19.43 -13.61
CA LEU A 38 1.02 -18.30 -13.42
C LEU A 38 1.35 -17.51 -12.15
N ALA A 39 1.58 -18.21 -11.02
CA ALA A 39 1.95 -17.57 -9.75
C ALA A 39 3.31 -16.84 -9.78
N SER A 40 4.25 -17.34 -10.59
CA SER A 40 5.57 -16.69 -10.73
C SER A 40 5.59 -15.53 -11.70
N ASN A 41 4.63 -15.43 -12.63
CA ASN A 41 4.55 -14.33 -13.59
C ASN A 41 3.50 -13.27 -13.24
N ASP A 42 2.48 -13.58 -12.43
CA ASP A 42 1.47 -12.62 -11.99
C ASP A 42 2.03 -11.68 -10.91
N TYR A 43 2.11 -10.39 -11.23
CA TYR A 43 2.55 -9.37 -10.29
C TYR A 43 1.66 -9.24 -9.05
N ARG A 44 0.37 -9.56 -9.14
CA ARG A 44 -0.58 -9.43 -8.02
C ARG A 44 -0.30 -10.45 -6.93
N LEU A 45 0.22 -11.61 -7.31
CA LEU A 45 0.62 -12.68 -6.39
C LEU A 45 2.02 -12.44 -5.82
N ARG A 46 2.93 -11.87 -6.61
CA ARG A 46 4.30 -11.55 -6.16
C ARG A 46 4.38 -10.30 -5.29
N HIS A 47 3.62 -9.26 -5.64
CA HIS A 47 3.59 -7.95 -5.00
C HIS A 47 2.14 -7.58 -4.65
N PRO A 48 1.50 -8.32 -3.73
CA PRO A 48 0.14 -7.99 -3.31
C PRO A 48 0.13 -6.63 -2.61
N ILE A 49 -0.92 -5.84 -2.87
CA ILE A 49 -1.22 -4.68 -2.05
C ILE A 49 -1.81 -5.20 -0.74
N VAL A 50 -1.14 -4.91 0.36
CA VAL A 50 -1.57 -5.27 1.71
C VAL A 50 -2.08 -4.01 2.41
N ILE A 51 -3.11 -4.18 3.22
CA ILE A 51 -3.67 -3.09 4.02
C ILE A 51 -3.24 -3.29 5.45
N THR A 52 -2.55 -2.29 5.99
CA THR A 52 -2.02 -2.27 7.35
C THR A 52 -2.54 -1.03 8.08
N GLU A 53 -2.62 -1.13 9.40
CA GLU A 53 -2.89 0.03 10.26
C GLU A 53 -1.55 0.67 10.62
N GLU A 54 -1.30 1.87 10.11
CA GLU A 54 -0.07 2.62 10.34
C GLU A 54 -0.37 3.98 10.98
N PRO A 55 0.50 4.47 11.89
CA PRO A 55 0.31 5.77 12.50
C PRO A 55 0.67 6.88 11.51
N GLU A 56 -0.29 7.75 11.20
CA GLU A 56 0.00 9.03 10.55
C GLU A 56 0.58 9.97 11.61
N THR A 57 1.72 10.60 11.32
CA THR A 57 2.44 11.44 12.28
C THR A 57 2.63 12.87 11.78
N LEU A 58 2.48 13.84 12.68
CA LEU A 58 2.82 15.24 12.44
C LEU A 58 3.76 15.72 13.54
N ASP A 59 5.00 16.03 13.17
CA ASP A 59 6.02 16.55 14.08
C ASP A 59 6.01 18.08 14.09
N LEU A 60 5.81 18.66 15.27
CA LEU A 60 5.76 20.10 15.50
C LEU A 60 7.06 20.55 16.16
N PRO A 61 7.96 21.24 15.44
CA PRO A 61 9.16 21.80 16.04
C PRO A 61 8.79 22.96 16.96
N ILE A 62 9.20 22.87 18.23
CA ILE A 62 8.94 23.90 19.24
C ILE A 62 10.26 24.52 19.69
N GLY A 63 10.42 25.82 19.47
CA GLY A 63 11.60 26.55 19.95
C GLY A 63 11.56 26.77 21.46
N ARG A 64 12.73 26.84 22.11
CA ARG A 64 12.92 26.97 23.57
C ARG A 64 12.17 28.13 24.24
N ASN A 65 11.93 29.21 23.51
CA ASN A 65 11.26 30.41 24.02
C ASN A 65 9.78 30.50 23.60
N THR A 66 9.24 29.44 22.97
CA THR A 66 7.86 29.43 22.49
C THR A 66 6.91 29.34 23.67
N ARG A 67 6.07 30.36 23.86
CA ARG A 67 5.04 30.38 24.91
C ARG A 67 3.62 30.10 24.40
N ARG A 68 3.43 30.22 23.08
CA ARG A 68 2.16 30.02 22.41
C ARG A 68 2.41 29.50 21.00
N LEU A 69 1.50 28.68 20.49
CA LEU A 69 1.49 28.25 19.10
C LEU A 69 1.28 29.42 18.13
N TYR A 70 2.07 29.40 17.06
CA TYR A 70 1.92 30.30 15.93
C TYR A 70 0.64 29.96 15.15
N GLY A 71 -0.11 30.97 14.69
CA GLY A 71 -1.44 30.81 14.08
C GLY A 71 -1.52 29.77 12.97
N PRO A 72 -0.63 29.81 11.96
CA PRO A 72 -0.55 28.77 10.92
C PRO A 72 -0.37 27.35 11.46
N VAL A 73 0.41 27.16 12.53
CA VAL A 73 0.60 25.84 13.17
C VAL A 73 -0.68 25.40 13.88
N GLU A 74 -1.41 26.32 14.54
CA GLU A 74 -2.75 26.01 15.08
C GLU A 74 -3.69 25.54 13.96
N GLY A 75 -3.62 26.15 12.77
CA GLY A 75 -4.37 25.74 11.58
C GLY A 75 -4.01 24.32 11.12
N THR A 76 -2.72 24.00 11.03
CA THR A 76 -2.25 22.65 10.67
C THR A 76 -2.73 21.60 11.67
N VAL A 77 -2.65 21.89 12.99
CA VAL A 77 -3.16 20.98 14.03
C VAL A 77 -4.67 20.79 13.93
N THR A 78 -5.41 21.85 13.61
CA THR A 78 -6.86 21.79 13.40
C THR A 78 -7.20 20.90 12.20
N GLN A 79 -6.48 21.05 11.08
CA GLN A 79 -6.65 20.19 9.90
C GLN A 79 -6.29 18.73 10.20
N PHE A 80 -5.21 18.48 10.93
CA PHE A 80 -4.81 17.14 11.33
C PHE A 80 -5.91 16.42 12.14
N ALA A 81 -6.60 17.14 13.03
CA ALA A 81 -7.78 16.61 13.73
C ALA A 81 -8.95 16.30 12.79
N MET A 82 -9.21 17.15 11.79
CA MET A 82 -10.24 16.88 10.79
C MET A 82 -9.90 15.66 9.93
N GLU A 83 -8.63 15.48 9.57
CA GLU A 83 -8.15 14.32 8.82
C GLU A 83 -8.23 13.03 9.62
N SER A 84 -7.85 13.04 10.91
CA SER A 84 -8.02 11.89 11.82
C SER A 84 -9.45 11.36 11.83
N ARG A 85 -10.45 12.26 11.74
CA ARG A 85 -11.88 11.88 11.67
C ARG A 85 -12.32 11.36 10.31
N ARG A 86 -11.71 11.84 9.22
CA ARG A 86 -12.09 11.47 7.84
C ARG A 86 -11.38 10.20 7.36
N LYS A 87 -10.11 10.02 7.73
CA LYS A 87 -9.20 9.00 7.21
C LYS A 87 -8.75 7.99 8.27
N GLY A 88 -8.90 8.32 9.56
CA GLY A 88 -8.44 7.49 10.68
C GLY A 88 -9.56 7.05 11.61
N ASN A 89 -9.19 6.66 12.83
CA ASN A 89 -10.11 6.22 13.88
C ASN A 89 -10.76 7.38 14.67
N GLY A 90 -10.52 8.64 14.29
CA GLY A 90 -11.07 9.81 14.98
C GLY A 90 -10.53 10.02 16.40
N ALA A 91 -9.34 9.51 16.70
CA ALA A 91 -8.58 9.81 17.91
C ALA A 91 -7.19 10.34 17.56
N VAL A 92 -6.62 11.19 18.41
CA VAL A 92 -5.26 11.73 18.25
C VAL A 92 -4.51 11.59 19.56
N GLU A 93 -3.29 11.07 19.46
CA GLU A 93 -2.32 11.01 20.54
C GLU A 93 -1.32 12.16 20.42
N ILE A 94 -1.09 12.87 21.53
CA ILE A 94 -0.05 13.90 21.65
C ILE A 94 1.13 13.28 22.37
N LEU A 95 2.25 13.11 21.68
CA LEU A 95 3.53 12.65 22.21
C LEU A 95 4.39 13.87 22.57
N VAL A 96 4.57 14.07 23.87
CA VAL A 96 5.27 15.21 24.46
C VAL A 96 6.68 14.78 24.84
N PRO A 97 7.75 15.42 24.34
CA PRO A 97 9.11 15.14 24.80
C PRO A 97 9.31 15.58 26.25
N SER A 98 10.10 14.81 27.00
CA SER A 98 10.60 15.16 28.34
C SER A 98 12.11 15.05 28.42
N GLY A 99 12.74 15.93 29.20
CA GLY A 99 14.18 15.96 29.42
C GLY A 99 15.01 16.68 28.36
N GLY A 100 14.38 17.28 27.34
CA GLY A 100 15.04 18.11 26.31
C GLY A 100 15.13 19.59 26.71
N ALA A 101 15.92 20.36 25.97
CA ALA A 101 16.18 21.77 26.29
C ALA A 101 14.95 22.68 26.16
N ASN A 102 13.93 22.25 25.40
CA ASN A 102 12.69 22.96 25.15
C ASN A 102 11.49 22.44 25.97
N GLU A 103 11.70 21.60 26.98
CA GLU A 103 10.64 20.96 27.77
C GLU A 103 9.62 21.97 28.36
N SER A 104 10.10 23.11 28.87
CA SER A 104 9.22 24.16 29.42
C SER A 104 8.32 24.80 28.35
N ALA A 105 8.86 25.05 27.15
CA ALA A 105 8.10 25.59 26.02
C ALA A 105 7.08 24.57 25.51
N VAL A 106 7.48 23.30 25.42
CA VAL A 106 6.63 22.18 25.04
C VAL A 106 5.42 22.06 25.97
N HIS A 107 5.64 22.14 27.29
CA HIS A 107 4.55 22.14 28.27
C HIS A 107 3.62 23.35 28.12
N ALA A 108 4.16 24.54 27.84
CA ALA A 108 3.36 25.74 27.64
C ALA A 108 2.42 25.64 26.44
N VAL A 109 2.87 25.06 25.32
CA VAL A 109 2.09 24.98 24.07
C VAL A 109 1.14 23.77 24.01
N THR A 110 1.38 22.72 24.80
CA THR A 110 0.56 21.48 24.78
C THR A 110 -0.94 21.77 25.00
N GLY A 111 -1.27 22.74 25.86
CA GLY A 111 -2.65 23.17 26.05
C GLY A 111 -3.27 23.80 24.80
N ASN A 112 -2.52 24.61 24.06
CA ASN A 112 -2.98 25.20 22.80
C ASN A 112 -3.17 24.13 21.71
N ILE A 113 -2.29 23.13 21.63
CA ILE A 113 -2.46 21.97 20.72
C ILE A 113 -3.79 21.27 21.00
N ARG A 114 -4.06 20.94 22.26
CA ARG A 114 -5.31 20.27 22.65
C ARG A 114 -6.54 21.10 22.25
N THR A 115 -6.49 22.41 22.45
CA THR A 115 -7.57 23.31 22.01
C THR A 115 -7.71 23.33 20.49
N ALA A 116 -6.62 23.36 19.73
CA ALA A 116 -6.66 23.31 18.26
C ALA A 116 -7.24 21.98 17.76
N LEU A 117 -6.86 20.84 18.36
CA LEU A 117 -7.46 19.54 18.08
C LEU A 117 -8.98 19.51 18.36
N GLN A 118 -9.41 20.15 19.44
CA GLN A 118 -10.84 20.29 19.76
C GLN A 118 -11.59 21.15 18.73
N ARG A 119 -10.98 22.22 18.21
CA ARG A 119 -11.56 23.01 17.11
C ARG A 119 -11.72 22.18 15.83
N GLY A 120 -10.85 21.19 15.62
CA GLY A 120 -10.98 20.21 14.53
C GLY A 120 -12.10 19.16 14.73
N GLY A 121 -12.83 19.24 15.85
CA GLY A 121 -13.99 18.40 16.14
C GLY A 121 -13.70 17.16 16.98
N LEU A 122 -12.51 17.05 17.60
CA LEU A 122 -12.20 15.96 18.53
C LEU A 122 -12.73 16.24 19.93
N GLY A 123 -13.40 15.25 20.51
CA GLY A 123 -13.78 15.26 21.92
C GLY A 123 -12.60 15.06 22.87
N ARG A 124 -12.77 15.42 24.15
CA ARG A 124 -11.71 15.23 25.17
C ARG A 124 -11.27 13.78 25.33
N SER A 125 -12.19 12.83 25.20
CA SER A 125 -11.91 11.39 25.28
C SER A 125 -11.16 10.85 24.06
N GLN A 126 -11.17 11.58 22.94
CA GLN A 126 -10.48 11.21 21.70
C GLN A 126 -9.05 11.78 21.64
N ILE A 127 -8.64 12.57 22.63
CA ILE A 127 -7.31 13.16 22.71
C ILE A 127 -6.56 12.52 23.89
N SER A 128 -5.57 11.71 23.58
CA SER A 128 -4.66 11.15 24.59
C SER A 128 -3.35 11.95 24.60
N THR A 129 -2.64 11.92 25.72
CA THR A 129 -1.33 12.56 25.84
C THR A 129 -0.38 11.55 26.49
N ARG A 130 0.74 11.30 25.83
CA ARG A 130 1.83 10.48 26.34
C ARG A 130 3.12 11.26 26.29
N THR A 131 4.07 10.84 27.11
CA THR A 131 5.39 11.46 27.20
C THR A 131 6.44 10.49 26.69
N TYR A 132 7.45 10.98 25.99
CA TYR A 132 8.61 10.18 25.60
C TYR A 132 9.90 10.86 26.07
N ALA A 133 10.87 10.05 26.50
CA ALA A 133 12.15 10.55 26.99
C ALA A 133 13.05 10.97 25.83
N VAL A 134 13.72 12.10 25.99
CA VAL A 134 14.76 12.58 25.09
C VAL A 134 16.12 12.19 25.66
N ASN A 135 16.95 11.50 24.88
CA ASN A 135 18.25 11.02 25.34
C ASN A 135 19.30 12.15 25.44
N ASP A 136 19.19 13.17 24.60
CA ASP A 136 20.09 14.33 24.59
C ASP A 136 19.40 15.54 25.27
N PRO A 137 19.86 15.95 26.46
CA PRO A 137 19.27 17.08 27.18
C PRO A 137 19.41 18.44 26.49
N THR A 138 20.32 18.54 25.52
CA THR A 138 20.54 19.78 24.77
C THR A 138 19.66 19.88 23.53
N ALA A 139 18.98 18.80 23.13
CA ALA A 139 18.17 18.75 21.93
C ALA A 139 16.82 19.47 22.10
N ASP A 140 16.38 20.12 21.02
CA ASP A 140 15.05 20.71 20.89
C ASP A 140 14.12 19.68 20.24
N ALA A 141 13.52 18.82 21.07
CA ALA A 141 12.69 17.72 20.59
C ALA A 141 11.29 18.21 20.15
N PRO A 142 10.73 17.70 19.04
CA PRO A 142 9.42 18.13 18.55
C PRO A 142 8.27 17.52 19.37
N ILE A 143 7.09 18.15 19.35
CA ILE A 143 5.87 17.46 19.79
C ILE A 143 5.35 16.64 18.62
N ARG A 144 5.13 15.34 18.81
CA ARG A 144 4.56 14.47 17.77
C ARG A 144 3.07 14.28 17.99
N LEU A 145 2.27 14.55 16.97
CA LEU A 145 0.88 14.15 16.92
C LEU A 145 0.76 12.87 16.12
N SER A 146 -0.05 11.92 16.57
CA SER A 146 -0.27 10.69 15.82
C SER A 146 -1.71 10.20 15.90
N TYR A 147 -2.22 9.65 14.80
CA TYR A 147 -3.46 8.88 14.80
C TYR A 147 -3.30 7.63 13.94
N ALA A 148 -4.08 6.60 14.25
CA ALA A 148 -4.06 5.37 13.47
C ALA A 148 -4.96 5.49 12.23
N ARG A 149 -4.43 5.10 11.08
CA ARG A 149 -5.17 5.02 9.82
C ARG A 149 -4.87 3.73 9.09
N MET A 150 -5.80 3.32 8.24
CA MET A 150 -5.52 2.27 7.27
C MET A 150 -4.65 2.85 6.14
N GLN A 151 -3.65 2.08 5.72
CA GLN A 151 -2.76 2.41 4.62
C GLN A 151 -2.62 1.21 3.68
N ALA A 152 -2.57 1.47 2.38
CA ALA A 152 -2.22 0.47 1.39
C ALA A 152 -0.72 0.52 1.16
N THR A 153 -0.06 -0.64 1.18
CA THR A 153 1.36 -0.77 0.88
C THR A 153 1.60 -1.98 0.00
N ALA A 154 2.50 -1.85 -0.98
CA ALA A 154 3.10 -3.00 -1.64
C ALA A 154 4.37 -3.34 -0.85
N GLY A 155 4.60 -4.61 -0.55
CA GLY A 155 5.76 -5.06 0.24
C GLY A 155 7.12 -4.55 -0.28
N PRO A 156 8.22 -4.84 0.43
CA PRO A 156 9.53 -4.27 0.12
C PRO A 156 9.93 -4.50 -1.35
N CYS A 157 10.15 -3.39 -2.04
CA CYS A 157 10.57 -3.30 -3.43
C CYS A 157 12.10 -3.31 -3.58
N GLY A 158 12.61 -3.60 -4.78
CA GLY A 158 14.03 -3.38 -5.14
C GLY A 158 14.88 -4.64 -5.27
N ASN A 159 14.26 -5.80 -5.49
CA ASN A 159 14.99 -7.03 -5.83
C ASN A 159 15.18 -7.12 -7.35
N TRP A 160 16.43 -7.08 -7.84
CA TRP A 160 16.74 -7.11 -9.28
C TRP A 160 17.46 -8.42 -9.67
N PRO A 161 16.79 -9.59 -9.62
CA PRO A 161 17.44 -10.89 -9.83
C PRO A 161 17.83 -11.14 -11.30
N LYS A 162 17.24 -10.41 -12.26
CA LYS A 162 17.45 -10.56 -13.71
C LYS A 162 17.55 -9.20 -14.38
N ASN A 163 18.14 -9.14 -15.58
CA ASN A 163 18.15 -7.92 -16.40
C ASN A 163 16.74 -7.62 -16.96
N ILE A 164 16.40 -6.33 -17.09
CA ILE A 164 15.12 -5.81 -17.62
C ILE A 164 14.84 -6.31 -19.05
N GLY A 165 15.88 -6.52 -19.86
CA GLY A 165 15.74 -7.02 -21.23
C GLY A 165 15.20 -8.46 -21.36
N GLY A 166 15.08 -9.19 -20.24
CA GLY A 166 14.56 -10.55 -20.21
C GLY A 166 15.41 -11.54 -21.03
N GLY A 167 14.77 -12.64 -21.44
CA GLY A 167 15.29 -13.56 -22.44
C GLY A 167 14.55 -13.38 -23.76
N PHE A 168 15.16 -13.78 -24.88
CA PHE A 168 14.52 -13.71 -26.19
C PHE A 168 13.24 -14.57 -26.24
N GLY A 169 12.12 -13.98 -26.68
CA GLY A 169 10.87 -14.70 -26.96
C GLY A 169 9.89 -14.86 -25.79
N ALA A 170 10.19 -14.36 -24.60
CA ALA A 170 9.26 -14.41 -23.46
C ALA A 170 8.50 -13.09 -23.31
N ASN A 171 7.17 -13.10 -23.51
CA ASN A 171 6.29 -11.98 -23.21
C ASN A 171 5.78 -12.08 -21.77
N ILE A 172 6.67 -11.84 -20.81
CA ILE A 172 6.37 -11.87 -19.38
C ILE A 172 6.78 -10.57 -18.72
N GLU A 173 6.07 -10.20 -17.65
CA GLU A 173 6.38 -9.00 -16.89
C GLU A 173 7.71 -9.12 -16.15
N TYR A 174 8.46 -8.02 -16.12
CA TYR A 174 9.68 -7.93 -15.34
C TYR A 174 9.40 -7.96 -13.84
N GLU A 175 10.34 -8.51 -13.04
CA GLU A 175 10.17 -8.75 -11.60
C GLU A 175 9.71 -7.51 -10.82
N ASN A 176 10.34 -6.35 -11.06
CA ASN A 176 10.02 -5.12 -10.36
C ASN A 176 8.90 -4.29 -11.02
N PHE A 177 8.44 -4.67 -12.22
CA PHE A 177 7.32 -3.98 -12.85
C PHE A 177 6.08 -4.05 -11.95
N GLY A 178 5.82 -5.24 -11.39
CA GLY A 178 4.77 -5.46 -10.41
C GLY A 178 4.90 -4.61 -9.14
N CYS A 179 6.09 -4.55 -8.57
CA CYS A 179 6.30 -3.79 -7.34
C CYS A 179 6.14 -2.27 -7.60
N ALA A 180 6.66 -1.74 -8.71
CA ALA A 180 6.54 -0.32 -9.04
C ALA A 180 5.08 0.08 -9.30
N THR A 181 4.35 -0.72 -10.08
CA THR A 181 2.94 -0.47 -10.40
C THR A 181 2.06 -0.57 -9.15
N GLN A 182 2.24 -1.61 -8.33
CA GLN A 182 1.46 -1.82 -7.11
C GLN A 182 1.79 -0.78 -6.03
N SER A 183 3.06 -0.37 -5.89
CA SER A 183 3.45 0.69 -4.96
C SER A 183 2.85 2.04 -5.35
N ASN A 184 2.89 2.38 -6.65
CA ASN A 184 2.29 3.62 -7.14
C ASN A 184 0.77 3.60 -6.99
N LEU A 185 0.11 2.47 -7.29
CA LEU A 185 -1.32 2.32 -7.06
C LEU A 185 -1.66 2.49 -5.57
N ALA A 186 -0.93 1.81 -4.69
CA ALA A 186 -1.13 1.92 -3.24
C ALA A 186 -0.94 3.36 -2.73
N ALA A 187 0.01 4.11 -3.27
CA ALA A 187 0.23 5.52 -2.92
C ALA A 187 -0.84 6.48 -3.46
N MET A 188 -1.47 6.16 -4.60
CA MET A 188 -2.53 6.97 -5.20
C MET A 188 -3.91 6.71 -4.56
N VAL A 189 -4.10 5.58 -3.89
CA VAL A 189 -5.37 5.21 -3.27
C VAL A 189 -5.65 6.12 -2.07
N GLU A 190 -6.70 6.94 -2.18
CA GLU A 190 -7.13 7.83 -1.10
C GLU A 190 -7.71 7.05 0.10
N ASN A 191 -8.56 6.06 -0.17
CA ASN A 191 -9.18 5.21 0.85
C ASN A 191 -8.80 3.72 0.63
N PRO A 192 -7.86 3.18 1.43
CA PRO A 192 -7.42 1.80 1.31
C PRO A 192 -8.52 0.75 1.49
N SER A 193 -9.59 1.06 2.22
CA SER A 193 -10.71 0.11 2.42
C SER A 193 -11.45 -0.23 1.12
N ASP A 194 -11.37 0.64 0.11
CA ASP A 194 -11.99 0.42 -1.21
C ASP A 194 -11.35 -0.77 -1.96
N LEU A 195 -10.12 -1.16 -1.59
CA LEU A 195 -9.44 -2.34 -2.17
C LEU A 195 -9.93 -3.67 -1.56
N LEU A 196 -10.59 -3.64 -0.39
CA LEU A 196 -11.16 -4.85 0.24
C LEU A 196 -12.60 -5.06 -0.19
N THR A 197 -13.38 -3.99 -0.22
CA THR A 197 -14.81 -4.05 -0.48
C THR A 197 -15.26 -2.77 -1.18
N PRO A 198 -16.19 -2.84 -2.15
CA PRO A 198 -16.80 -1.64 -2.69
C PRO A 198 -17.52 -0.87 -1.57
N ARG A 199 -17.52 0.46 -1.68
CA ARG A 199 -18.30 1.31 -0.77
C ARG A 199 -19.77 0.93 -0.81
N ALA A 200 -20.48 1.19 0.30
CA ALA A 200 -21.92 1.02 0.36
C ALA A 200 -22.58 1.85 -0.75
N MET A 201 -23.22 1.18 -1.69
CA MET A 201 -23.96 1.82 -2.78
C MET A 201 -25.27 2.37 -2.25
N THR A 202 -25.60 3.61 -2.62
CA THR A 202 -26.95 4.14 -2.41
C THR A 202 -27.93 3.47 -3.37
N PRO A 203 -29.22 3.35 -3.01
CA PRO A 203 -30.23 2.87 -3.93
C PRO A 203 -30.24 3.71 -5.21
N ALA A 204 -30.51 3.04 -6.34
CA ALA A 204 -30.64 3.74 -7.60
C ALA A 204 -31.77 4.78 -7.55
N ASP A 205 -31.53 5.96 -8.13
CA ASP A 205 -32.57 6.96 -8.36
C ASP A 205 -33.58 6.43 -9.40
N GLN A 206 -34.67 5.88 -8.89
CA GLN A 206 -35.73 5.29 -9.71
C GLN A 206 -36.42 6.34 -10.59
N ARG A 207 -36.50 7.59 -10.13
CA ARG A 207 -37.15 8.67 -10.88
C ARG A 207 -36.30 9.06 -12.08
N ARG A 208 -34.98 9.21 -11.89
CA ARG A 208 -34.06 9.49 -13.00
C ARG A 208 -34.04 8.34 -14.01
N ARG A 209 -34.03 7.10 -13.53
CA ARG A 209 -34.10 5.91 -14.40
C ARG A 209 -35.40 5.85 -15.21
N ALA A 210 -36.54 6.13 -14.58
CA ALA A 210 -37.84 6.15 -15.27
C ALA A 210 -37.86 7.19 -16.39
N VAL A 211 -37.33 8.41 -16.15
CA VAL A 211 -37.22 9.46 -17.17
C VAL A 211 -36.33 9.03 -18.33
N VAL A 212 -35.14 8.49 -18.05
CA VAL A 212 -34.20 8.03 -19.10
C VAL A 212 -34.82 6.92 -19.93
N ILE A 213 -35.50 5.96 -19.31
CA ILE A 213 -36.17 4.86 -20.01
C ILE A 213 -37.32 5.37 -20.88
N GLU A 214 -38.09 6.34 -20.39
CA GLU A 214 -39.20 6.93 -21.14
C GLU A 214 -38.70 7.71 -22.37
N ASN A 215 -37.67 8.54 -22.20
CA ASN A 215 -37.03 9.24 -23.32
C ASN A 215 -36.49 8.25 -24.35
N TYR A 216 -35.82 7.18 -23.89
CA TYR A 216 -35.33 6.12 -24.77
C TYR A 216 -36.45 5.47 -25.60
N ARG A 217 -37.62 5.19 -24.99
CA ARG A 217 -38.77 4.62 -25.71
C ARG A 217 -39.37 5.56 -26.75
N LYS A 218 -39.34 6.87 -26.49
CA LYS A 218 -39.82 7.90 -27.41
C LYS A 218 -38.84 8.22 -28.53
N GLY A 219 -37.59 7.77 -28.41
CA GLY A 219 -36.51 8.17 -29.32
C GLY A 219 -35.95 9.56 -28.99
N ASP A 220 -36.25 10.10 -27.81
CA ASP A 220 -35.76 11.37 -27.34
C ASP A 220 -34.34 11.24 -26.75
N VAL A 221 -33.63 12.37 -26.65
CA VAL A 221 -32.28 12.42 -26.08
C VAL A 221 -32.30 12.00 -24.61
N THR A 222 -31.46 11.02 -24.25
CA THR A 222 -31.33 10.50 -22.88
C THR A 222 -30.23 11.18 -22.07
N SER A 223 -29.32 11.90 -22.74
CA SER A 223 -28.34 12.76 -22.08
C SER A 223 -29.00 14.06 -21.59
N GLY A 224 -28.33 14.77 -20.68
CA GLY A 224 -28.68 16.17 -20.45
C GLY A 224 -28.48 16.99 -21.73
N GLU A 225 -29.27 18.05 -21.91
CA GLU A 225 -28.94 19.11 -22.86
C GLU A 225 -27.78 19.91 -22.26
N TYR A 226 -26.70 20.05 -23.04
CA TYR A 226 -25.58 20.92 -22.72
C TYR A 226 -25.40 21.86 -23.91
N GLU A 227 -25.40 23.17 -23.67
CA GLU A 227 -25.02 24.13 -24.70
C GLU A 227 -23.49 24.10 -24.89
N GLU A 228 -23.05 23.92 -26.12
CA GLU A 228 -21.63 23.95 -26.47
C GLU A 228 -21.12 25.41 -26.34
N GLY A 229 -20.30 25.68 -25.31
CA GLY A 229 -19.70 27.00 -25.08
C GLY A 229 -19.86 27.58 -23.67
N VAL A 230 -20.74 27.03 -22.83
CA VAL A 230 -20.73 27.30 -21.38
C VAL A 230 -19.76 26.33 -20.73
N GLY A 231 -18.49 26.74 -20.63
CA GLY A 231 -17.47 25.98 -19.90
C GLY A 231 -18.02 25.55 -18.54
N ALA A 232 -17.75 24.31 -18.13
CA ALA A 232 -18.16 23.80 -16.84
C ALA A 232 -17.71 24.78 -15.75
N GLU A 233 -18.66 25.53 -15.18
CA GLU A 233 -18.38 26.43 -14.08
C GLU A 233 -18.11 25.53 -12.88
N VAL A 234 -16.83 25.39 -12.55
CA VAL A 234 -16.40 24.66 -11.37
C VAL A 234 -16.94 25.45 -10.19
N SER A 235 -17.93 24.89 -9.50
CA SER A 235 -18.44 25.44 -8.25
C SER A 235 -17.29 25.56 -7.24
N GLU A 236 -16.97 26.79 -6.86
CA GLU A 236 -16.02 27.13 -5.78
C GLU A 236 -16.55 26.69 -4.40
#